data_AF-A0A8J7RHK9-F1
#
_entry.id   AF-A0A8J7RHK9-F1
#
_cell.length_a   1.000
_cell.length_b   1.000
_cell.length_c   1.000
_cell.angle_alpha   90.00
_cell.angle_beta   90.00
_cell.angle_gamma   90.00
#
_symmetry.space_group_name_H-M   'P 1'
#
loop_
_entity.id
_entity.type
_entity.pdbx_description
1 polymer ?
#
loop_
_entity_poly.entity_id
_entity_poly.type
_entity_poly.pdbx_seq_one_letter_code
_entity_poly.pdbx_strand_id
1 'polypeptide(L)'
;MENYSSELYKIIENYKQNFNENLKILDASAFIHGYNPMLEDGEHFATNNIVEEVKTKEDVVFLALESNCVKVMEPSTEILNIVRETALKTGDAVSDNDMEILALAIQLSGVLYTDDYGIQNVAKKFETKIKNISMEGIKKEFIWRKMCKGCKKLYNVNYGSETCEVCGSELVRKMVKKRINKGGTNKKYKKNSNKKYKKDSNEIVWK
;
A
#
# COMPACT_ATOMS: atom_id res chain seq x y z
N MET A 1 -20.15 20.30 -25.99
CA MET A 1 -19.89 20.49 -24.55
C MET A 1 -20.77 19.61 -23.66
N GLU A 2 -22.06 19.41 -24.00
CA GLU A 2 -22.97 18.55 -23.21
C GLU A 2 -22.50 17.09 -23.06
N ASN A 3 -21.91 16.48 -24.10
CA ASN A 3 -21.48 15.08 -24.04
C ASN A 3 -20.32 14.83 -23.04
N TYR A 4 -19.28 15.67 -23.08
CA TYR A 4 -18.12 15.55 -22.19
C TYR A 4 -18.51 15.66 -20.71
N SER A 5 -19.41 16.59 -20.36
CA SER A 5 -19.85 16.71 -18.97
C SER A 5 -20.58 15.45 -18.52
N SER A 6 -21.43 14.87 -19.38
CA SER A 6 -22.16 13.63 -19.09
C SER A 6 -21.22 12.43 -18.92
N GLU A 7 -20.22 12.28 -19.78
CA GLU A 7 -19.21 11.23 -19.69
C GLU A 7 -18.36 11.34 -18.43
N LEU A 8 -17.90 12.56 -18.09
CA LEU A 8 -17.16 12.82 -16.88
C LEU A 8 -17.97 12.46 -15.63
N TYR A 9 -19.25 12.84 -15.58
CA TYR A 9 -20.13 12.46 -14.46
C TYR A 9 -20.28 10.94 -14.34
N LYS A 10 -20.47 10.22 -15.45
CA LYS A 10 -20.56 8.75 -15.42
C LYS A 10 -19.29 8.10 -14.88
N ILE A 11 -18.12 8.61 -15.27
CA ILE A 11 -16.83 8.12 -14.78
C ILE A 11 -16.69 8.34 -13.28
N ILE A 12 -17.02 9.54 -12.79
CA ILE A 12 -16.95 9.87 -11.36
C ILE A 12 -17.89 8.97 -10.54
N GLU A 13 -19.13 8.78 -11.01
CA GLU A 13 -20.09 7.92 -10.31
C GLU A 13 -19.65 6.45 -10.33
N ASN A 14 -19.14 5.96 -11.46
CA ASN A 14 -18.58 4.62 -11.54
C ASN A 14 -17.38 4.44 -10.59
N TYR A 15 -16.49 5.42 -10.52
CA TYR A 15 -15.36 5.44 -9.61
C TYR A 15 -15.82 5.35 -8.15
N LYS A 16 -16.80 6.16 -7.74
CA LYS A 16 -17.33 6.16 -6.38
C LYS A 16 -18.00 4.85 -6.01
N GLN A 17 -18.79 4.28 -6.91
CA GLN A 17 -19.53 3.03 -6.67
C GLN A 17 -18.61 1.82 -6.55
N ASN A 18 -17.51 1.80 -7.32
CA ASN A 18 -16.58 0.68 -7.37
C ASN A 18 -15.27 0.93 -6.61
N PHE A 19 -15.20 2.01 -5.82
CA PHE A 19 -13.98 2.40 -5.14
C PHE A 19 -13.45 1.28 -4.23
N ASN A 20 -12.17 0.94 -4.41
CA ASN A 20 -11.50 -0.10 -3.64
C ASN A 20 -10.13 0.39 -3.14
N GLU A 21 -10.03 0.61 -1.83
CA GLU A 21 -8.80 1.05 -1.18
C GLU A 21 -7.64 0.04 -1.25
N ASN A 22 -7.94 -1.23 -1.55
CA ASN A 22 -6.91 -2.26 -1.73
C ASN A 22 -6.26 -2.21 -3.12
N LEU A 23 -6.86 -1.51 -4.10
CA LEU A 23 -6.25 -1.30 -5.42
C LEU A 23 -5.38 -0.04 -5.35
N LYS A 24 -4.08 -0.24 -5.55
CA LYS A 24 -3.07 0.81 -5.39
C LYS A 24 -2.34 1.03 -6.70
N ILE A 25 -2.51 2.21 -7.26
CA ILE A 25 -1.90 2.60 -8.52
C ILE A 25 -0.67 3.42 -8.19
N LEU A 26 0.49 2.98 -8.67
CA LEU A 26 1.79 3.50 -8.27
C LEU A 26 2.39 4.33 -9.39
N ASP A 27 2.60 5.61 -9.10
CA ASP A 27 3.40 6.51 -9.91
C ASP A 27 4.91 6.25 -9.72
N ALA A 28 5.76 6.74 -10.63
CA ALA A 28 7.21 6.66 -10.55
C ALA A 28 7.71 7.27 -9.23
N SER A 29 7.11 8.39 -8.81
CA SER A 29 7.40 9.05 -7.53
C SER A 29 7.21 8.11 -6.33
N ALA A 30 6.24 7.19 -6.37
CA ALA A 30 6.04 6.21 -5.30
C ALA A 30 7.25 5.28 -5.15
N PHE A 31 7.74 4.72 -6.26
CA PHE A 31 8.92 3.85 -6.25
C PHE A 31 10.17 4.61 -5.82
N ILE A 32 10.37 5.82 -6.36
CA ILE A 32 11.52 6.68 -6.05
C ILE A 32 11.57 7.04 -4.56
N HIS A 33 10.42 7.35 -3.96
CA HIS A 33 10.29 7.70 -2.54
C HIS A 33 10.19 6.49 -1.60
N GLY A 34 10.46 5.28 -2.10
CA GLY A 34 10.66 4.09 -1.26
C GLY A 34 9.38 3.31 -0.94
N TYR A 35 8.29 3.53 -1.67
CA TYR A 35 7.16 2.62 -1.66
C TYR A 35 7.63 1.24 -2.16
N ASN A 36 7.39 0.19 -1.39
CA ASN A 36 7.74 -1.16 -1.77
C ASN A 36 6.48 -2.06 -1.84
N PRO A 37 6.03 -2.42 -3.05
CA PRO A 37 4.85 -3.25 -3.27
C PRO A 37 4.93 -4.64 -2.63
N MET A 38 6.14 -5.17 -2.39
CA MET A 38 6.34 -6.47 -1.74
C MET A 38 6.05 -6.43 -0.25
N LEU A 39 6.03 -5.23 0.33
CA LEU A 39 5.95 -4.95 1.77
C LEU A 39 4.61 -4.37 2.18
N GLU A 40 3.94 -3.70 1.25
CA GLU A 40 2.63 -3.12 1.45
C GLU A 40 1.53 -4.11 1.06
N ASP A 41 0.41 -4.09 1.81
CA ASP A 41 -0.74 -4.96 1.52
C ASP A 41 -1.56 -4.39 0.35
N GLY A 42 -2.40 -5.20 -0.27
CA GLY A 42 -3.23 -4.80 -1.42
C GLY A 42 -2.65 -5.22 -2.78
N GLU A 43 -3.40 -4.93 -3.82
CA GLU A 43 -2.99 -5.17 -5.22
C GLU A 43 -2.38 -3.90 -5.79
N HIS A 44 -1.21 -4.03 -6.39
CA HIS A 44 -0.48 -2.90 -6.92
C HIS A 44 -0.48 -2.93 -8.45
N PHE A 45 -0.67 -1.77 -9.04
CA PHE A 45 -0.70 -1.58 -10.48
C PHE A 45 0.20 -0.41 -10.87
N ALA A 46 0.81 -0.51 -12.05
CA ALA A 46 1.55 0.57 -12.70
C ALA A 46 1.39 0.42 -14.22
N THR A 47 1.65 1.48 -14.97
CA THR A 47 1.76 1.39 -16.44
C THR A 47 3.19 0.98 -16.82
N ASN A 48 3.37 0.52 -18.06
CA ASN A 48 4.68 0.14 -18.57
C ASN A 48 5.65 1.33 -18.59
N ASN A 49 5.15 2.50 -19.01
CA ASN A 49 5.94 3.72 -19.08
C ASN A 49 6.48 4.16 -17.71
N ILE A 50 5.67 4.03 -16.65
CA ILE A 50 6.10 4.33 -15.28
C ILE A 50 7.19 3.36 -14.81
N VAL A 51 7.06 2.07 -15.12
CA VAL A 51 8.06 1.06 -14.80
C VAL A 51 9.39 1.36 -15.50
N GLU A 52 9.36 1.74 -16.77
CA GLU A 52 10.56 2.07 -17.56
C GLU A 52 11.23 3.38 -17.12
N GLU A 53 10.46 4.32 -16.57
CA GLU A 53 10.97 5.60 -16.07
C GLU A 53 11.84 5.44 -14.81
N VAL A 54 11.53 4.45 -13.96
CA VAL A 54 12.17 4.26 -12.65
C VAL A 54 13.55 3.60 -12.80
N LYS A 55 14.57 4.42 -13.05
CA LYS A 55 15.98 3.96 -13.17
C LYS A 55 16.71 3.81 -11.84
N THR A 56 16.39 4.64 -10.84
CA THR A 56 17.12 4.68 -9.56
C THR A 56 16.77 3.53 -8.60
N LYS A 57 15.64 2.85 -8.86
CA LYS A 57 15.10 1.74 -8.05
C LYS A 57 14.73 0.54 -8.92
N GLU A 58 15.43 0.36 -10.03
CA GLU A 58 15.19 -0.71 -11.01
C GLU A 58 15.13 -2.09 -10.35
N ASP A 59 16.04 -2.42 -9.43
CA ASP A 59 16.03 -3.68 -8.68
C ASP A 59 14.72 -3.94 -7.92
N VAL A 60 14.13 -2.88 -7.33
CA VAL A 60 12.88 -2.99 -6.55
C VAL A 60 11.71 -3.23 -7.50
N VAL A 61 11.68 -2.51 -8.62
CA VAL A 61 10.65 -2.65 -9.64
C VAL A 61 10.73 -4.03 -10.28
N PHE A 62 11.91 -4.45 -10.72
CA PHE A 62 12.18 -5.77 -11.30
C PHE A 62 11.73 -6.89 -10.37
N LEU A 63 12.16 -6.87 -9.10
CA LEU A 63 11.74 -7.89 -8.13
C LEU A 63 10.23 -7.87 -7.86
N ALA A 64 9.59 -6.71 -7.87
CA ALA A 64 8.16 -6.58 -7.67
C ALA A 64 7.36 -7.17 -8.85
N LEU A 65 7.85 -7.01 -10.08
CA LEU A 65 7.28 -7.61 -11.29
C LEU A 65 7.48 -9.13 -11.30
N GLU A 66 8.71 -9.60 -11.10
CA GLU A 66 9.04 -11.04 -11.04
C GLU A 66 8.26 -11.77 -9.94
N SER A 67 8.02 -11.10 -8.82
CA SER A 67 7.26 -11.65 -7.68
C SER A 67 5.75 -11.48 -7.82
N ASN A 68 5.26 -10.95 -8.96
CA ASN A 68 3.85 -10.65 -9.22
C ASN A 68 3.20 -9.80 -8.11
N CYS A 69 3.99 -8.92 -7.49
CA CYS A 69 3.56 -7.98 -6.44
C CYS A 69 3.07 -6.66 -7.05
N VAL A 70 3.47 -6.35 -8.28
CA VAL A 70 2.94 -5.27 -9.14
C VAL A 70 2.47 -5.89 -10.45
N LYS A 71 1.29 -5.47 -10.91
CA LYS A 71 0.75 -5.82 -12.22
C LYS A 71 0.92 -4.62 -13.16
N VAL A 72 1.49 -4.85 -14.34
CA VAL A 72 1.55 -3.82 -15.38
C VAL A 72 0.25 -3.86 -16.19
N MET A 73 -0.39 -2.71 -16.33
CA MET A 73 -1.63 -2.60 -17.09
C MET A 73 -1.80 -1.20 -17.65
N GLU A 74 -2.31 -1.11 -18.87
CA GLU A 74 -2.60 0.15 -19.53
C GLU A 74 -4.09 0.54 -19.36
N PRO A 75 -4.39 1.84 -19.22
CA PRO A 75 -5.76 2.32 -19.20
C PRO A 75 -6.42 2.17 -20.57
N SER A 76 -7.75 2.19 -20.60
CA SER A 76 -8.52 2.28 -21.82
C SER A 76 -8.28 3.63 -22.49
N THR A 77 -8.27 3.62 -23.82
CA THR A 77 -8.13 4.84 -24.63
C THR A 77 -9.25 5.84 -24.36
N GLU A 78 -10.45 5.34 -24.06
CA GLU A 78 -11.63 6.13 -23.71
C GLU A 78 -11.40 6.98 -22.46
N ILE A 79 -10.97 6.35 -21.36
CA ILE A 79 -10.71 7.06 -20.10
C ILE A 79 -9.50 7.99 -20.26
N LEU A 80 -8.46 7.52 -20.95
CA LEU A 80 -7.26 8.32 -21.18
C LEU A 80 -7.55 9.60 -21.96
N ASN A 81 -8.40 9.54 -22.98
CA ASN A 81 -8.79 10.73 -23.75
C ASN A 81 -9.57 11.72 -22.89
N ILE A 82 -10.45 11.24 -22.01
CA ILE A 82 -11.19 12.11 -21.09
C ILE A 82 -10.24 12.76 -20.07
N VAL A 83 -9.25 12.03 -19.57
CA VAL A 83 -8.20 12.60 -18.70
C VAL A 83 -7.41 13.68 -19.43
N ARG A 84 -6.96 13.44 -20.68
CA ARG A 84 -6.26 14.43 -21.51
C ARG A 84 -7.09 15.69 -21.72
N GLU A 85 -8.37 15.55 -22.11
CA GLU A 85 -9.26 16.69 -22.26
C GLU A 85 -9.45 17.47 -20.95
N THR A 86 -9.43 16.78 -19.82
CA THR A 86 -9.57 17.40 -18.50
C THR A 86 -8.31 18.18 -18.12
N ALA A 87 -7.13 17.61 -18.35
CA ALA A 87 -5.84 18.27 -18.12
C ALA A 87 -5.70 19.55 -18.96
N LEU A 88 -6.09 19.50 -20.24
CA LEU A 88 -6.13 20.68 -21.10
C LEU A 88 -7.05 21.78 -20.56
N LYS A 89 -8.18 21.41 -19.93
CA LYS A 89 -9.14 22.35 -19.35
C LYS A 89 -8.67 22.92 -18.01
N THR A 90 -7.89 22.19 -17.21
CA THR A 90 -7.31 22.73 -15.98
C THR A 90 -6.12 23.64 -16.24
N GLY A 91 -5.47 23.48 -17.39
CA GLY A 91 -4.28 24.25 -17.76
C GLY A 91 -3.01 23.79 -17.03
N ASP A 92 -3.08 22.66 -16.33
CA ASP A 92 -1.91 22.03 -15.70
C ASP A 92 -1.06 21.34 -16.78
N ALA A 93 0.26 21.55 -16.73
CA ALA A 93 1.20 20.83 -17.58
C ALA A 93 1.49 19.46 -16.93
N VAL A 94 0.79 18.43 -17.40
CA VAL A 94 0.91 17.05 -16.91
C VAL A 94 1.49 16.20 -18.05
N SER A 95 2.44 15.31 -17.74
CA SER A 95 3.06 14.47 -18.76
C SER A 95 2.11 13.39 -19.28
N ASP A 96 2.42 12.80 -20.44
CA ASP A 96 1.61 11.69 -20.97
C ASP A 96 1.61 10.47 -20.03
N ASN A 97 2.76 10.14 -19.44
CA ASN A 97 2.89 9.06 -18.45
C ASN A 97 2.00 9.31 -17.22
N ASP A 98 1.97 10.56 -16.73
CA ASP A 98 1.15 10.97 -15.58
C ASP A 98 -0.36 10.89 -15.90
N MET A 99 -0.75 11.22 -17.13
CA MET A 99 -2.14 11.08 -17.57
C MET A 99 -2.56 9.62 -17.68
N GLU A 100 -1.66 8.74 -18.15
CA GLU A 100 -1.90 7.30 -18.23
C GLU A 100 -2.09 6.68 -16.85
N ILE A 101 -1.22 7.00 -15.88
CA ILE A 101 -1.33 6.44 -14.53
C ILE A 101 -2.59 6.96 -13.80
N LEU A 102 -2.97 8.23 -14.02
CA LEU A 102 -4.24 8.77 -13.51
C LEU A 102 -5.44 8.07 -14.14
N ALA A 103 -5.43 7.88 -15.46
CA ALA A 103 -6.49 7.16 -16.17
C ALA A 103 -6.65 5.72 -15.65
N LEU A 104 -5.53 5.04 -15.36
CA LEU A 104 -5.54 3.71 -14.78
C LEU A 104 -6.16 3.69 -13.38
N ALA A 105 -5.83 4.67 -12.55
CA ALA A 105 -6.41 4.81 -11.20
C ALA A 105 -7.93 5.02 -11.24
N ILE A 106 -8.39 5.84 -12.18
CA ILE A 106 -9.82 6.09 -12.40
C ILE A 106 -10.51 4.80 -12.87
N GLN A 107 -9.95 4.13 -13.88
CA GLN A 107 -10.51 2.91 -14.45
C GLN A 107 -10.69 1.81 -13.41
N LEU A 108 -9.68 1.61 -12.57
CA LEU A 108 -9.70 0.59 -11.53
C LEU A 108 -10.43 1.01 -10.27
N SER A 109 -10.87 2.27 -10.18
CA SER A 109 -11.48 2.81 -8.97
C SER A 109 -10.56 2.65 -7.74
N GLY A 110 -9.26 2.81 -7.94
CA GLY A 110 -8.23 2.61 -6.92
C GLY A 110 -7.68 3.92 -6.34
N VAL A 111 -6.71 3.78 -5.44
CA VAL A 111 -5.97 4.90 -4.84
C VAL A 111 -4.70 5.15 -5.66
N LEU A 112 -4.53 6.38 -6.14
CA LEU A 112 -3.31 6.81 -6.81
C LEU A 112 -2.26 7.23 -5.79
N TYR A 113 -1.08 6.63 -5.84
CA TYR A 113 0.07 6.98 -5.02
C TYR A 113 1.00 7.84 -5.84
N THR A 114 1.01 9.14 -5.56
CA THR A 114 1.85 10.13 -6.25
C THR A 114 2.12 11.29 -5.31
N ASP A 115 3.28 11.92 -5.48
CA ASP A 115 3.63 13.18 -4.83
C ASP A 115 3.59 14.39 -5.80
N ASP A 116 3.26 14.18 -7.08
CA ASP A 116 3.20 15.25 -8.09
C ASP A 116 1.94 16.11 -7.93
N TYR A 117 2.10 17.44 -7.92
CA TYR A 117 0.99 18.37 -7.72
C TYR A 117 0.14 18.60 -8.97
N GLY A 118 0.72 18.49 -10.18
CA GLY A 118 0.03 18.65 -11.45
C GLY A 118 -1.00 17.54 -11.66
N ILE A 119 -0.59 16.28 -11.51
CA ILE A 119 -1.52 15.14 -11.56
C ILE A 119 -2.59 15.22 -10.47
N GLN A 120 -2.25 15.70 -9.27
CA GLN A 120 -3.21 15.91 -8.18
C GLN A 120 -4.31 16.92 -8.53
N ASN A 121 -3.98 17.97 -9.29
CA ASN A 121 -4.97 18.97 -9.70
C ASN A 121 -5.97 18.41 -10.70
N VAL A 122 -5.50 17.63 -11.68
CA VAL A 122 -6.36 16.95 -12.65
C VAL A 122 -7.21 15.90 -11.94
N ALA A 123 -6.61 15.09 -11.06
CA ALA A 123 -7.30 14.05 -10.31
C ALA A 123 -8.45 14.57 -9.43
N LYS A 124 -8.35 15.80 -8.89
CA LYS A 124 -9.45 16.44 -8.15
C LYS A 124 -10.72 16.60 -8.99
N LYS A 125 -10.60 16.77 -10.32
CA LYS A 125 -11.75 16.87 -11.22
C LYS A 125 -12.52 15.56 -11.36
N PHE A 126 -11.85 14.43 -11.11
CA PHE A 126 -12.40 13.10 -11.14
C PHE A 126 -12.78 12.58 -9.75
N GLU A 127 -12.57 13.37 -8.69
CA GLU A 127 -12.71 12.96 -7.29
C GLU A 127 -11.89 11.71 -6.91
N THR A 128 -10.81 11.45 -7.67
CA THR A 128 -9.91 10.30 -7.47
C THR A 128 -9.18 10.44 -6.13
N LYS A 129 -9.12 9.34 -5.37
CA LYS A 129 -8.37 9.28 -4.11
C LYS A 129 -6.88 9.22 -4.36
N ILE A 130 -6.14 10.07 -3.66
CA ILE A 130 -4.70 10.20 -3.76
C ILE A 130 -4.06 9.94 -2.40
N LYS A 131 -2.89 9.32 -2.42
CA LYS A 131 -2.04 9.13 -1.26
C LYS A 131 -0.61 9.58 -1.55
N ASN A 132 -0.16 10.60 -0.82
CA ASN A 132 1.21 11.09 -0.86
C ASN A 132 2.16 10.09 -0.18
N ILE A 133 3.39 9.97 -0.70
CA ILE A 133 4.44 9.07 -0.20
C ILE A 133 5.43 9.82 0.70
N SER A 134 5.74 11.07 0.35
CA SER A 134 6.83 11.89 0.92
C SER A 134 6.78 12.12 2.45
N MET A 135 5.66 11.88 3.15
CA MET A 135 5.49 12.33 4.54
C MET A 135 5.42 11.27 5.65
N GLU A 136 5.42 9.96 5.36
CA GLU A 136 5.54 8.97 6.44
C GLU A 136 7.00 8.52 6.60
N GLY A 137 7.76 9.32 7.34
CA GLY A 137 9.12 8.99 7.78
C GLY A 137 9.22 7.53 8.19
N ILE A 138 10.12 6.81 7.50
CA ILE A 138 10.30 5.36 7.65
C ILE A 138 10.65 5.05 9.11
N LYS A 139 9.66 4.62 9.89
CA LYS A 139 9.86 3.78 11.09
C LYS A 139 9.60 2.31 10.78
N LYS A 140 9.75 1.90 9.52
CA LYS A 140 9.54 0.52 9.07
C LYS A 140 10.91 -0.11 8.86
N GLU A 141 11.41 -0.82 9.87
CA GLU A 141 12.54 -1.71 9.69
C GLU A 141 12.10 -2.92 8.85
N PHE A 142 12.86 -3.26 7.82
CA PHE A 142 12.60 -4.41 6.96
C PHE A 142 13.59 -5.53 7.27
N ILE A 143 13.12 -6.78 7.20
CA ILE A 143 13.96 -7.96 7.38
C ILE A 143 13.82 -8.90 6.19
N TRP A 144 14.90 -9.55 5.82
CA TRP A 144 14.89 -10.62 4.82
C TRP A 144 14.32 -11.91 5.44
N ARG A 145 13.42 -12.55 4.71
CA ARG A 145 12.84 -13.86 5.02
C ARG A 145 12.84 -14.72 3.75
N LYS A 146 12.71 -16.03 3.91
CA LYS A 146 12.41 -16.95 2.80
C LYS A 146 10.89 -17.15 2.74
N MET A 147 10.25 -16.97 1.58
CA MET A 147 8.83 -17.17 1.37
C MET A 147 8.60 -18.34 0.41
N CYS A 148 7.68 -19.25 0.75
CA CYS A 148 7.28 -20.31 -0.17
C CYS A 148 6.46 -19.76 -1.35
N LYS A 149 6.83 -20.12 -2.59
CA LYS A 149 6.06 -19.78 -3.80
C LYS A 149 4.64 -20.37 -3.82
N GLY A 150 4.43 -21.54 -3.23
CA GLY A 150 3.15 -22.23 -3.19
C GLY A 150 2.23 -21.70 -2.09
N CYS A 151 2.51 -22.07 -0.84
CA CYS A 151 1.64 -21.76 0.30
C CYS A 151 1.91 -20.39 0.98
N LYS A 152 2.87 -19.60 0.47
CA LYS A 152 3.24 -18.27 0.99
C LYS A 152 3.76 -18.24 2.44
N LYS A 153 4.08 -19.39 3.05
CA LYS A 153 4.69 -19.46 4.39
C LYS A 153 6.05 -18.74 4.42
N LEU A 154 6.29 -17.99 5.49
CA LEU A 154 7.54 -17.25 5.73
C LEU A 154 8.46 -18.01 6.70
N TYR A 155 9.74 -18.07 6.35
CA TYR A 155 10.82 -18.70 7.08
C TYR A 155 11.91 -17.67 7.37
N ASN A 156 12.73 -17.91 8.40
CA ASN A 156 13.92 -17.09 8.63
C ASN A 156 14.88 -17.15 7.41
N VAL A 157 15.64 -16.08 7.16
CA VAL A 157 16.62 -16.06 6.06
C VAL A 157 17.65 -17.19 6.20
N ASN A 158 17.98 -17.57 7.44
CA ASN A 158 18.90 -18.66 7.78
C ASN A 158 18.24 -20.05 7.80
N TYR A 159 17.01 -20.20 7.30
CA TYR A 159 16.37 -21.51 7.22
C TYR A 159 17.15 -22.42 6.25
N GLY A 160 17.53 -23.60 6.72
CA GLY A 160 18.52 -24.47 6.05
C GLY A 160 18.03 -25.15 4.77
N SER A 161 16.72 -25.18 4.50
CA SER A 161 16.17 -25.75 3.27
C SER A 161 15.84 -24.68 2.23
N GLU A 162 15.86 -25.09 0.96
CA GLU A 162 15.39 -24.31 -0.19
C GLU A 162 13.96 -24.68 -0.59
N THR A 163 13.37 -25.70 0.06
CA THR A 163 12.01 -26.16 -0.18
C THR A 163 11.13 -25.99 1.05
N CYS A 164 9.85 -25.75 0.81
CA CYS A 164 8.84 -25.55 1.83
C CYS A 164 8.51 -26.87 2.53
N GLU A 165 8.61 -26.90 3.87
CA GLU A 165 8.24 -28.08 4.66
C GLU A 165 6.73 -28.40 4.62
N VAL A 166 5.90 -27.43 4.22
CA VAL A 166 4.44 -27.57 4.21
C VAL A 166 3.91 -28.09 2.88
N CYS A 167 4.44 -27.60 1.75
CA CYS A 167 3.89 -27.92 0.43
C CYS A 167 4.95 -28.31 -0.61
N GLY A 168 6.22 -28.46 -0.21
CA GLY A 168 7.32 -28.88 -1.09
C GLY A 168 7.80 -27.83 -2.10
N SER A 169 7.06 -26.74 -2.33
CA SER A 169 7.44 -25.72 -3.31
C SER A 169 8.69 -24.94 -2.89
N GLU A 170 9.41 -24.41 -3.88
CA GLU A 170 10.63 -23.60 -3.70
C GLU A 170 10.42 -22.38 -2.80
N LEU A 171 11.46 -22.04 -2.02
CA LEU A 171 11.53 -20.86 -1.17
C LEU A 171 12.31 -19.74 -1.86
N VAL A 172 11.71 -18.58 -2.00
CA VAL A 172 12.35 -17.36 -2.52
C VAL A 172 12.68 -16.38 -1.41
N ARG A 173 13.75 -15.61 -1.57
CA ARG A 173 14.00 -14.48 -0.68
C ARG A 173 12.92 -13.42 -0.88
N LYS A 174 12.32 -12.98 0.22
CA LYS A 174 11.35 -11.89 0.28
C LYS A 174 11.72 -10.95 1.41
N MET A 175 11.81 -9.66 1.11
CA MET A 175 11.87 -8.63 2.13
C MET A 175 10.48 -8.53 2.77
N VAL A 176 10.40 -8.48 4.10
CA VAL A 176 9.13 -8.32 4.84
C VAL A 176 9.26 -7.24 5.92
N LYS A 177 8.15 -6.59 6.28
CA LYS A 177 8.10 -5.65 7.41
C LYS A 177 8.49 -6.38 8.70
N LYS A 178 9.47 -5.84 9.45
CA LYS A 178 9.75 -6.30 10.81
C LYS A 178 8.56 -5.89 11.66
N ARG A 179 7.81 -6.86 12.20
CA ARG A 179 6.84 -6.58 13.25
C ARG A 179 7.61 -6.01 14.44
N ILE A 180 7.49 -4.71 14.66
CA ILE A 180 7.92 -4.11 15.93
C ILE A 180 6.95 -4.69 16.97
N ASN A 181 7.42 -5.64 17.77
CA ASN A 181 6.74 -5.96 19.02
C ASN A 181 6.69 -4.64 19.81
N LYS A 182 5.55 -3.95 19.83
CA LYS A 182 5.30 -2.93 20.83
C LYS A 182 5.44 -3.65 22.16
N GLY A 183 6.57 -3.45 22.84
CA GLY A 183 6.87 -4.03 24.13
C GLY A 183 5.65 -3.87 25.03
N GLY A 184 5.28 -4.97 25.70
CA GLY A 184 4.10 -5.01 26.55
C GLY A 184 4.09 -3.82 27.50
N THR A 185 3.04 -3.00 27.39
CA THR A 185 2.67 -2.08 28.46
C THR A 185 2.19 -2.92 29.63
N ASN A 186 3.11 -3.26 30.51
CA ASN A 186 2.83 -3.84 31.81
C ASN A 186 2.20 -2.76 32.71
N LYS A 187 0.96 -2.32 32.40
CA LYS A 187 0.13 -1.56 33.33
C LYS A 187 -0.78 -2.54 34.05
N LYS A 188 -0.29 -3.04 35.19
CA LYS A 188 -1.07 -3.73 36.22
C LYS A 188 -2.29 -2.89 36.60
N TYR A 189 -3.45 -3.17 36.01
CA TYR A 189 -4.72 -2.81 36.61
C TYR A 189 -4.92 -3.74 37.82
N LYS A 190 -4.78 -3.18 39.03
CA LYS A 190 -5.16 -3.85 40.28
C LYS A 190 -6.65 -4.17 40.22
N LYS A 191 -6.99 -5.43 39.96
CA LYS A 191 -8.32 -5.96 40.27
C LYS A 191 -8.42 -6.10 41.78
N ASN A 192 -9.34 -5.34 42.38
CA ASN A 192 -9.85 -5.56 43.72
C ASN A 192 -10.36 -7.00 43.84
N SER A 193 -9.71 -7.82 44.66
CA SER A 193 -10.27 -9.09 45.13
C SER A 193 -10.59 -8.95 46.62
N ASN A 194 -11.88 -8.76 46.88
CA ASN A 194 -12.48 -8.82 48.21
C ASN A 194 -12.69 -10.31 48.57
N LYS A 195 -12.14 -10.77 49.70
CA LYS A 195 -12.65 -11.82 50.62
C LYS A 195 -11.53 -12.19 51.62
N LYS A 196 -11.64 -11.68 52.86
CA LYS A 196 -12.11 -12.38 54.08
C LYS A 196 -11.15 -13.50 54.54
N TYR A 197 -10.61 -13.40 55.76
CA TYR A 197 -11.01 -14.25 56.90
C TYR A 197 -10.37 -13.81 58.23
N LYS A 198 -11.26 -13.67 59.23
CA LYS A 198 -11.17 -13.98 60.67
C LYS A 198 -9.95 -13.54 61.51
N LYS A 199 -10.19 -12.45 62.24
CA LYS A 199 -10.17 -12.31 63.72
C LYS A 199 -9.81 -13.59 64.48
N ASP A 200 -8.71 -13.55 65.23
CA ASP A 200 -8.66 -14.11 66.59
C ASP A 200 -7.73 -13.27 67.47
N SER A 201 -8.24 -13.07 68.68
CA SER A 201 -7.78 -12.30 69.82
C SER A 201 -6.68 -13.01 70.59
N ASN A 202 -5.71 -12.23 71.10
CA ASN A 202 -5.12 -12.29 72.45
C ASN A 202 -3.96 -11.28 72.49
N GLU A 203 -4.18 -10.12 73.12
CA GLU A 203 -3.64 -9.78 74.45
C GLU A 203 -2.11 -9.70 74.49
N ILE A 204 -1.58 -8.51 74.76
CA ILE A 204 -0.74 -8.20 75.93
C ILE A 204 -0.62 -6.67 76.03
N VAL A 205 -0.77 -6.18 77.26
CA VAL A 205 -0.94 -4.79 77.68
C VAL A 205 0.36 -4.28 78.33
N TRP A 206 0.47 -2.94 78.41
CA TRP A 206 1.35 -2.10 79.26
C TRP A 206 2.79 -1.97 78.74
N LYS A 207 3.38 -0.78 78.58
CA LYS A 207 3.22 0.56 79.17
C LYS A 207 3.72 1.60 78.15
#